data_AF-A0A6N9CBU5-F1
#
_entry.id   AF-A0A6N9CBU5-F1
#
_cell.length_a   1.000
_cell.length_b   1.000
_cell.length_c   1.000
_cell.angle_alpha   90.00
_cell.angle_beta   90.00
_cell.angle_gamma   90.00
#
_symmetry.space_group_name_H-M   'P 1'
#
loop_
_entity.id
_entity.type
_entity.pdbx_description
1 polymer ?
#
loop_
_entity_poly.entity_id
_entity_poly.type
_entity_poly.pdbx_seq_one_letter_code
_entity_poly.pdbx_strand_id
1 'polypeptide(L)'
;MPRLRGVGSINYIRRQVVVNSFCRISIMFHVLVCLLLAPLAISNSDPHAPVPPDNAEKSHLIRQITFDGIEHLDRKQLSKLIGIDAGQPYLQSEMVAGLNRVLEKYREDGFVFASIEPDVTTIPPDQVHIRLHIHEGARVRTGEITIEGNHLLSTGDLRRALGLRKGTPFSHVAFEGGIDKILTLYSERGYPKAEIEPTNFHLSEERGTVDLHLQIREGNQVRIGAVKLTGLQKTKPEVVLRELPVQVGDVFDQRKIDQSFHRLVNIGYFYEVSPALLEEGKTTDEVIFNAKVTEARTGRFSGVIGYAPPTTEFEGAPQLTGVIEAIETNLLGTGRAANFLWKSGLLRTLRVGYVEPWAFGKPIKIGVEYSQLKQRNQFTDAESNENAASVTVSARFRRLFENSLGLSYKRIGFPVNAPFLPATSPLVHSQIAEMADSAVQSGVKYGVTLGLTRDSRDYFLNPTRGRLDGVAFEFSRGDFKIRKLWVDLRGYFSTWRRQVIAIGLHGAAAWRDNIPPTELFYLGGANTLRGYDEDWFFGPRRVYANIEYRLLVGRTSQFFVFTDLGTVTQVDQPTVFDPLRVGYGFGMRLESKGGLLRMDYGLAEGRSALEGKIHVNLGTSF
;
A
#
# COMPACT_ATOMS: atom_id res chain seq x y z
N MET A 1 -39.46 0.77 25.51
CA MET A 1 -38.24 1.59 25.72
C MET A 1 -37.93 1.55 27.22
N PRO A 2 -36.71 1.17 27.65
CA PRO A 2 -35.51 1.98 27.43
C PRO A 2 -34.24 1.24 26.95
N ARG A 3 -33.51 1.99 26.10
CA ARG A 3 -32.05 2.16 25.93
C ARG A 3 -31.10 0.96 26.09
N LEU A 4 -30.78 0.39 24.94
CA LEU A 4 -29.55 -0.33 24.60
C LEU A 4 -28.32 0.56 24.84
N ARG A 5 -27.36 0.10 25.67
CA ARG A 5 -25.97 0.57 25.66
C ARG A 5 -25.16 -0.37 24.77
N GLY A 6 -24.58 0.19 23.71
CA GLY A 6 -23.78 -0.52 22.72
C GLY A 6 -22.48 -1.07 23.30
N VAL A 7 -22.17 -2.31 22.92
CA VAL A 7 -20.94 -3.03 23.25
C VAL A 7 -19.80 -2.41 22.46
N GLY A 8 -18.85 -1.83 23.20
CA GLY A 8 -17.58 -1.35 22.68
C GLY A 8 -16.67 -2.51 22.28
N SER A 9 -15.83 -2.25 21.29
CA SER A 9 -14.83 -3.11 20.67
C SER A 9 -14.09 -4.00 21.70
N ILE A 10 -14.03 -5.31 21.46
CA ILE A 10 -13.35 -6.31 22.31
C ILE A 10 -11.87 -5.96 22.58
N ASN A 11 -11.20 -5.22 21.69
CA ASN A 11 -9.82 -4.75 21.91
C ASN A 11 -9.71 -3.56 22.90
N TYR A 12 -10.79 -2.81 23.13
CA TYR A 12 -10.80 -1.69 24.08
C TYR A 12 -11.13 -2.16 25.51
N ILE A 13 -11.96 -3.21 25.65
CA ILE A 13 -12.30 -3.82 26.93
C ILE A 13 -11.13 -4.64 27.50
N ARG A 14 -10.29 -5.25 26.65
CA ARG A 14 -9.10 -6.02 27.07
C ARG A 14 -8.04 -5.20 27.82
N ARG A 15 -7.89 -3.90 27.50
CA ARG A 15 -6.96 -3.01 28.23
C ARG A 15 -7.45 -2.64 29.64
N GLN A 16 -8.76 -2.72 29.92
CA GLN A 16 -9.32 -2.29 31.20
C GLN A 16 -9.27 -3.37 32.30
N VAL A 17 -9.25 -4.65 31.93
CA VAL A 17 -9.26 -5.76 32.90
C VAL A 17 -7.89 -5.97 33.56
N VAL A 18 -6.79 -5.81 32.80
CA VAL A 18 -5.42 -5.93 33.35
C VAL A 18 -5.08 -4.75 34.26
N VAL A 19 -5.59 -3.54 33.97
CA VAL A 19 -5.38 -2.34 34.80
C VAL A 19 -6.18 -2.40 36.12
N ASN A 20 -7.37 -3.01 36.11
CA ASN A 20 -8.26 -3.00 37.28
C ASN A 20 -7.87 -3.98 38.40
N SER A 21 -7.15 -5.06 38.12
CA SER A 21 -6.75 -6.03 39.15
C SER A 21 -5.59 -5.55 40.03
N PHE A 22 -4.70 -4.70 39.50
CA PHE A 22 -3.59 -4.12 40.27
C PHE A 22 -3.98 -2.88 41.08
N CYS A 23 -5.04 -2.17 40.68
CA CYS A 23 -5.48 -0.95 41.36
C CYS A 23 -6.10 -1.23 42.75
N ARG A 24 -6.54 -2.45 43.03
CA ARG A 24 -7.17 -2.81 44.32
C ARG A 24 -6.20 -2.97 45.49
N ILE A 25 -4.89 -3.12 45.26
CA ILE A 25 -3.92 -3.34 46.34
C ILE A 25 -3.25 -2.02 46.76
N SER A 26 -3.19 -1.02 45.87
CA SER A 26 -2.55 0.27 46.18
C SER A 26 -3.48 1.30 46.86
N ILE A 27 -4.81 1.11 46.77
CA ILE A 27 -5.81 2.09 47.26
C ILE A 27 -6.09 1.94 48.77
N MET A 28 -5.84 0.77 49.38
CA MET A 28 -6.11 0.59 50.82
C MET A 28 -5.12 1.34 51.74
N PHE A 29 -3.96 1.77 51.24
CA PHE A 29 -2.96 2.48 52.04
C PHE A 29 -3.07 4.01 51.95
N HIS A 30 -3.70 4.55 50.89
CA HIS A 30 -3.87 6.00 50.70
C HIS A 30 -5.17 6.58 51.29
N VAL A 31 -6.17 5.74 51.60
CA VAL A 31 -7.47 6.21 52.14
C VAL A 31 -7.41 6.51 53.65
N LEU A 32 -6.43 5.96 54.39
CA LEU A 32 -6.31 6.20 55.83
C LEU A 32 -5.59 7.53 56.18
N VAL A 33 -4.85 8.13 55.23
CA VAL A 33 -4.08 9.37 55.46
C VAL A 33 -4.83 10.63 55.02
N CYS A 34 -5.86 10.51 54.16
CA CYS A 34 -6.66 11.65 53.68
C CYS A 34 -7.90 11.98 54.52
N LEU A 35 -8.18 11.26 55.61
CA LEU A 35 -9.39 11.46 56.44
C LEU A 35 -9.19 12.42 57.63
N LEU A 36 -8.02 13.04 57.78
CA LEU A 36 -7.71 13.89 58.95
C LEU A 36 -7.50 15.39 58.68
N LEU A 37 -7.57 15.89 57.44
CA LEU A 37 -7.42 17.33 57.19
C LEU A 37 -8.35 17.86 56.08
N ALA A 38 -9.26 18.75 56.52
CA ALA A 38 -9.94 19.85 55.81
C ALA A 38 -11.28 19.61 55.06
N PRO A 39 -12.13 20.66 54.99
CA PRO A 39 -13.59 20.56 55.02
C PRO A 39 -14.31 20.79 53.68
N LEU A 40 -15.61 20.49 53.72
CA LEU A 40 -16.68 20.72 52.75
C LEU A 40 -16.58 21.99 51.88
N ALA A 41 -16.69 21.82 50.56
CA ALA A 41 -17.35 22.76 49.66
C ALA A 41 -17.92 22.02 48.44
N ILE A 42 -19.26 21.98 48.36
CA ILE A 42 -20.03 21.48 47.21
C ILE A 42 -20.28 22.67 46.29
N SER A 43 -20.01 22.55 44.98
CA SER A 43 -20.62 23.42 43.97
C SER A 43 -20.82 22.66 42.67
N ASN A 44 -22.08 22.62 42.24
CA ASN A 44 -22.58 22.03 41.00
C ASN A 44 -22.30 22.95 39.81
N SER A 45 -21.93 22.42 38.64
CA SER A 45 -21.98 23.16 37.38
C SER A 45 -22.57 22.31 36.24
N ASP A 46 -23.55 22.92 35.58
CA ASP A 46 -24.44 22.45 34.49
C ASP A 46 -23.71 22.00 33.19
N PRO A 47 -24.27 21.11 32.34
CA PRO A 47 -23.62 20.59 31.12
C PRO A 47 -23.89 21.38 29.82
N HIS A 48 -24.49 22.58 29.85
CA HIS A 48 -24.87 23.30 28.63
C HIS A 48 -24.52 24.80 28.66
N ALA A 49 -23.22 25.13 28.59
CA ALA A 49 -22.75 26.46 28.23
C ALA A 49 -21.88 26.40 26.95
N PRO A 50 -22.02 27.35 26.00
CA PRO A 50 -21.19 27.40 24.79
C PRO A 50 -19.76 27.80 25.15
N VAL A 51 -18.78 27.10 24.56
CA VAL A 51 -17.35 27.38 24.70
C VAL A 51 -17.02 28.73 24.05
N PRO A 52 -16.45 29.72 24.77
CA PRO A 52 -16.04 30.99 24.18
C PRO A 52 -14.79 30.80 23.30
N PRO A 53 -14.61 31.60 22.23
CA PRO A 53 -13.38 31.62 21.47
C PRO A 53 -12.44 32.69 22.04
N ASP A 54 -11.49 32.33 22.91
CA ASP A 54 -10.17 32.98 22.92
C ASP A 54 -9.18 32.27 23.85
N ASN A 55 -7.99 32.02 23.32
CA ASN A 55 -6.69 32.37 23.90
C ASN A 55 -5.64 31.62 23.10
N ALA A 56 -4.94 32.34 22.23
CA ALA A 56 -3.66 31.88 21.70
C ALA A 56 -2.75 31.54 22.90
N GLU A 57 -2.57 30.25 23.19
CA GLU A 57 -1.53 29.79 24.12
C GLU A 57 -0.21 30.40 23.64
N LYS A 58 0.35 31.32 24.43
CA LYS A 58 1.70 31.82 24.21
C LYS A 58 2.61 30.60 24.16
N SER A 59 3.19 30.32 22.99
CA SER A 59 4.08 29.17 22.84
C SER A 59 5.37 29.46 23.59
N HIS A 60 5.48 28.99 24.83
CA HIS A 60 6.71 29.15 25.58
C HIS A 60 7.83 28.35 24.91
N LEU A 61 8.99 28.96 24.73
CA LEU A 61 10.16 28.28 24.17
C LEU A 61 10.92 27.54 25.27
N ILE A 62 11.36 26.32 24.99
CA ILE A 62 12.15 25.53 25.93
C ILE A 62 13.54 26.13 26.01
N ARG A 63 13.91 26.69 27.17
CA ARG A 63 15.25 27.24 27.39
C ARG A 63 16.26 26.14 27.63
N GLN A 64 15.91 25.17 28.47
CA GLN A 64 16.79 24.11 28.90
C GLN A 64 15.99 22.95 29.51
N ILE A 65 16.51 21.74 29.33
CA ILE A 65 16.03 20.52 29.95
C ILE A 65 17.14 20.00 30.86
N THR A 66 16.80 19.73 32.12
CA THR A 66 17.69 19.14 33.12
C THR A 66 17.12 17.83 33.64
N PHE A 67 18.00 16.88 33.93
CA PHE A 67 17.63 15.55 34.40
C PHE A 67 18.36 15.28 35.72
N ASP A 68 17.59 14.87 36.72
CA ASP A 68 18.06 14.54 38.07
C ASP A 68 17.74 13.07 38.39
N GLY A 69 18.55 12.44 39.25
CA GLY A 69 18.34 11.05 39.67
C GLY A 69 18.69 9.99 38.61
N ILE A 70 19.59 10.33 37.68
CA ILE A 70 20.02 9.43 36.62
C ILE A 70 21.27 8.64 37.06
N GLU A 71 21.20 7.32 37.01
CA GLU A 71 22.31 6.41 37.31
C GLU A 71 22.56 5.41 36.16
N HIS A 72 21.51 4.90 35.51
CA HIS A 72 21.61 3.88 34.47
C HIS A 72 21.72 4.44 33.05
N LEU A 73 20.90 5.43 32.68
CA LEU A 73 20.97 6.06 31.36
C LEU A 73 21.87 7.30 31.39
N ASP A 74 22.53 7.63 30.28
CA ASP A 74 23.25 8.90 30.21
C ASP A 74 22.33 10.05 29.74
N ARG A 75 22.76 11.30 30.00
CA ARG A 75 22.01 12.50 29.61
C ARG A 75 21.76 12.58 28.10
N LYS A 76 22.70 12.12 27.26
CA LYS A 76 22.55 12.17 25.80
C LYS A 76 21.48 11.20 25.32
N GLN A 77 21.41 10.01 25.92
CA GLN A 77 20.39 9.00 25.66
C GLN A 77 19.01 9.50 26.05
N LEU A 78 18.87 10.12 27.23
CA LEU A 78 17.61 10.69 27.69
C LEU A 78 17.14 11.86 26.81
N SER A 79 18.03 12.78 26.44
CA SER A 79 17.71 13.86 25.48
C SER A 79 17.23 13.30 24.14
N LYS A 80 17.84 12.23 23.64
CA LYS A 80 17.42 11.59 22.39
C LYS A 80 16.05 10.89 22.52
N LEU A 81 15.78 10.24 23.64
CA LEU A 81 14.54 9.49 23.88
C LEU A 81 13.34 10.41 24.13
N ILE A 82 13.55 11.50 24.88
CA ILE A 82 12.49 12.47 25.15
C ILE A 82 12.05 13.18 23.87
N GLY A 83 12.99 13.39 22.94
CA GLY A 83 12.72 13.89 21.59
C GLY A 83 12.27 15.35 21.54
N ILE A 84 12.67 16.12 22.56
CA ILE A 84 12.38 17.55 22.70
C ILE A 84 13.71 18.24 23.01
N ASP A 85 13.97 19.36 22.33
CA ASP A 85 15.22 20.10 22.45
C ASP A 85 14.99 21.56 22.90
N ALA A 86 16.05 22.16 23.45
CA ALA A 86 16.06 23.59 23.73
C ALA A 86 15.88 24.41 22.43
N GLY A 87 15.09 25.47 22.50
CA GLY A 87 14.72 26.32 21.37
C GLY A 87 13.40 25.93 20.69
N GLN A 88 12.80 24.78 21.05
CA GLN A 88 11.49 24.36 20.52
C GLN A 88 10.31 24.92 21.34
N PRO A 89 9.13 25.11 20.74
CA PRO A 89 7.91 25.44 21.48
C PRO A 89 7.53 24.29 22.40
N TYR A 90 7.20 24.61 23.66
CA TYR A 90 6.70 23.65 24.63
C TYR A 90 5.28 23.22 24.26
N LEU A 91 5.12 21.93 24.02
CA LEU A 91 3.84 21.29 23.80
C LEU A 91 3.67 20.19 24.85
N GLN A 92 2.64 20.29 25.69
CA GLN A 92 2.36 19.32 26.74
C GLN A 92 2.18 17.90 26.17
N SER A 93 1.59 17.76 24.98
CA SER A 93 1.42 16.47 24.30
C SER A 93 2.74 15.81 23.94
N GLU A 94 3.72 16.58 23.46
CA GLU A 94 5.05 16.07 23.13
C GLU A 94 5.82 15.69 24.40
N MET A 95 5.69 16.47 25.47
CA MET A 95 6.28 16.16 26.78
C MET A 95 5.81 14.81 27.30
N VAL A 96 4.49 14.61 27.35
CA VAL A 96 3.90 13.34 27.81
C VAL A 96 4.36 12.16 26.93
N ALA A 97 4.41 12.34 25.61
CA ALA A 97 4.92 11.31 24.70
C ALA A 97 6.40 11.00 24.94
N GLY A 98 7.22 12.02 25.18
CA GLY A 98 8.64 11.89 25.54
C GLY A 98 8.84 11.13 26.85
N LEU A 99 8.13 11.52 27.91
CA LEU A 99 8.20 10.85 29.22
C LEU A 99 7.83 9.37 29.14
N ASN A 100 6.77 9.03 28.38
CA ASN A 100 6.37 7.65 28.18
C ASN A 100 7.47 6.83 27.48
N ARG A 101 8.15 7.38 26.47
CA ARG A 101 9.28 6.70 25.81
C ARG A 101 10.44 6.43 26.77
N VAL A 102 10.73 7.37 27.67
CA VAL A 102 11.79 7.20 28.68
C VAL A 102 11.39 6.13 29.70
N LEU A 103 10.16 6.18 30.21
CA LEU A 103 9.63 5.17 31.14
C LEU A 103 9.60 3.77 30.51
N GLU A 104 9.16 3.65 29.25
CA GLU A 104 9.21 2.40 28.49
C GLU A 104 10.64 1.85 28.42
N LYS A 105 11.63 2.71 28.14
CA LYS A 105 13.02 2.29 28.08
C LYS A 105 13.55 1.75 29.42
N TYR A 106 13.26 2.43 30.53
CA TYR A 106 13.65 1.94 31.86
C TYR A 106 12.98 0.59 32.18
N ARG A 107 11.69 0.46 31.87
CA ARG A 107 10.93 -0.79 32.06
C ARG A 107 11.42 -1.93 31.17
N GLU A 108 11.94 -1.64 29.98
CA GLU A 108 12.61 -2.62 29.12
C GLU A 108 13.92 -3.12 29.73
N ASP A 109 14.67 -2.24 30.40
CA ASP A 109 16.00 -2.54 30.95
C ASP A 109 15.96 -3.25 32.32
N GLY A 110 14.79 -3.38 32.94
CA GLY A 110 14.58 -4.08 34.22
C GLY A 110 14.13 -3.19 35.38
N PHE A 111 13.87 -1.91 35.15
CA PHE A 111 13.48 -0.94 36.17
C PHE A 111 11.96 -0.78 36.19
N VAL A 112 11.27 -1.76 36.79
CA VAL A 112 9.79 -1.84 36.76
C VAL A 112 9.13 -0.73 37.56
N PHE A 113 9.79 -0.31 38.65
CA PHE A 113 9.31 0.74 39.55
C PHE A 113 9.83 2.13 39.17
N ALA A 114 10.39 2.29 37.97
CA ALA A 114 10.86 3.59 37.52
C ALA A 114 9.71 4.60 37.44
N SER A 115 9.89 5.77 38.03
CA SER A 115 8.97 6.92 37.94
C SER A 115 9.71 8.16 37.47
N ILE A 116 8.98 9.07 36.81
CA ILE A 116 9.50 10.36 36.37
C ILE A 116 8.52 11.44 36.80
N GLU A 117 9.00 12.40 37.56
CA GLU A 117 8.24 13.56 38.01
C GLU A 117 8.74 14.80 37.26
N PRO A 118 7.94 15.35 36.33
CA PRO A 118 8.31 16.56 35.61
C PRO A 118 7.97 17.81 36.41
N ASP A 119 8.98 18.67 36.60
CA ASP A 119 8.85 20.03 37.13
C ASP A 119 9.08 21.03 36.00
N VAL A 120 8.03 21.79 35.65
CA VAL A 120 8.06 22.77 34.55
C VAL A 120 7.92 24.17 35.13
N THR A 121 8.99 24.96 35.00
CA THR A 121 9.05 26.32 35.53
C THR A 121 9.08 27.34 34.39
N THR A 122 8.13 28.30 34.42
CA THR A 122 8.05 29.37 33.42
C THR A 122 9.03 30.50 33.77
N ILE A 123 9.84 30.90 32.79
CA ILE A 123 10.80 31.99 32.87
C ILE A 123 10.31 33.14 31.97
N PRO A 124 9.99 34.32 32.52
CA PRO A 124 9.62 35.48 31.72
C PRO A 124 10.74 35.90 30.73
N PRO A 125 10.41 36.43 29.53
CA PRO A 125 9.06 36.78 29.10
C PRO A 125 8.22 35.59 28.64
N ASP A 126 8.79 34.57 27.97
CA ASP A 126 8.03 33.46 27.38
C ASP A 126 8.88 32.17 27.20
N GLN A 127 9.70 31.82 28.19
CA GLN A 127 10.52 30.59 28.17
C GLN A 127 10.06 29.60 29.25
N VAL A 128 10.38 28.31 29.08
CA VAL A 128 10.21 27.28 30.12
C VAL A 128 11.53 26.56 30.38
N HIS A 129 11.76 26.24 31.65
CA HIS A 129 12.78 25.32 32.09
C HIS A 129 12.10 24.03 32.56
N ILE A 130 12.57 22.90 32.05
CA ILE A 130 12.02 21.59 32.38
C ILE A 130 13.06 20.83 33.19
N ARG A 131 12.68 20.42 34.39
CA ARG A 131 13.46 19.53 35.24
C ARG A 131 12.73 18.21 35.41
N LEU A 132 13.42 17.12 35.12
CA LEU A 132 12.86 15.78 35.22
C LEU A 132 13.54 15.04 36.34
N HIS A 133 12.78 14.79 37.41
CA HIS A 133 13.22 13.97 38.53
C HIS A 133 12.94 12.51 38.20
N ILE A 134 13.99 11.74 37.95
CA ILE A 134 13.90 10.32 37.62
C ILE A 134 14.22 9.51 38.87
N HIS A 135 13.32 8.60 39.24
CA HIS A 135 13.57 7.59 40.25
C HIS A 135 13.63 6.23 39.56
N GLU A 136 14.82 5.67 39.37
CA GLU A 136 14.99 4.44 38.60
C GLU A 136 14.46 3.20 39.34
N GLY A 137 14.59 3.18 40.67
CA GLY A 137 14.24 2.02 41.49
C GLY A 137 15.21 0.85 41.32
N ALA A 138 14.95 -0.26 42.01
CA ALA A 138 15.81 -1.44 41.92
C ALA A 138 15.63 -2.17 40.57
N ARG A 139 16.75 -2.56 39.96
CA ARG A 139 16.73 -3.40 38.76
C ARG A 139 16.37 -4.84 39.12
N VAL A 140 15.29 -5.35 38.53
CA VAL A 140 14.80 -6.70 38.82
C VAL A 140 15.09 -7.66 37.66
N ARG A 141 15.41 -8.90 38.01
CA ARG A 141 15.64 -9.99 37.05
C ARG A 141 14.42 -10.91 36.98
N THR A 142 14.24 -11.59 35.85
CA THR A 142 13.22 -12.62 35.70
C THR A 142 13.59 -13.83 36.55
N GLY A 143 12.71 -14.21 37.47
CA GLY A 143 12.84 -15.38 38.32
C GLY A 143 12.25 -16.64 37.66
N GLU A 144 11.55 -17.44 38.46
CA GLU A 144 10.84 -18.62 37.99
C GLU A 144 9.53 -18.25 37.28
N ILE A 145 9.20 -18.97 36.21
CA ILE A 145 7.98 -18.76 35.42
C ILE A 145 7.19 -20.06 35.44
N THR A 146 6.09 -20.05 36.18
CA THR A 146 5.17 -21.18 36.31
C THR A 146 3.91 -20.86 35.52
N ILE A 147 3.51 -21.78 34.64
CA ILE A 147 2.33 -21.65 33.79
C ILE A 147 1.45 -22.86 34.05
N GLU A 148 0.19 -22.60 34.39
CA GLU A 148 -0.81 -23.61 34.73
C GLU A 148 -2.10 -23.38 33.94
N GLY A 149 -2.92 -24.43 33.80
CA GLY A 149 -4.18 -24.39 33.03
C GLY A 149 -4.01 -24.49 31.51
N ASN A 150 -2.79 -24.72 31.02
CA ASN A 150 -2.52 -24.96 29.60
C ASN A 150 -2.70 -26.45 29.24
N HIS A 151 -3.83 -26.80 28.64
CA HIS A 151 -4.13 -28.15 28.16
C HIS A 151 -3.95 -28.29 26.65
N LEU A 152 -4.19 -27.21 25.89
CA LEU A 152 -4.06 -27.20 24.43
C LEU A 152 -2.61 -26.98 23.96
N LEU A 153 -1.90 -26.05 24.62
CA LEU A 153 -0.54 -25.65 24.25
C LEU A 153 0.47 -26.19 25.25
N SER A 154 1.63 -26.62 24.76
CA SER A 154 2.70 -27.08 25.64
C SER A 154 3.31 -25.91 26.40
N THR A 155 3.72 -26.13 27.65
CA THR A 155 4.40 -25.11 28.47
C THR A 155 5.67 -24.59 27.78
N GLY A 156 6.34 -25.43 26.98
CA GLY A 156 7.50 -25.02 26.18
C GLY A 156 7.16 -24.02 25.08
N ASP A 157 6.02 -24.17 24.40
CA ASP A 157 5.53 -23.21 23.40
C ASP A 157 5.18 -21.87 24.04
N LEU A 158 4.51 -21.92 25.20
CA LEU A 158 4.09 -20.75 25.95
C LEU A 158 5.29 -19.96 26.49
N ARG A 159 6.30 -20.65 27.05
CA ARG A 159 7.55 -20.01 27.49
C ARG A 159 8.30 -19.36 26.32
N ARG A 160 8.34 -19.99 25.15
CA ARG A 160 8.95 -19.40 23.95
C ARG A 160 8.19 -18.16 23.47
N ALA A 161 6.86 -18.20 23.49
CA ALA A 161 6.02 -17.07 23.10
C ALA A 161 6.15 -15.89 24.07
N LEU A 162 6.24 -16.16 25.38
CA LEU A 162 6.41 -15.15 26.43
C LEU A 162 7.71 -14.35 26.26
N GLY A 163 8.77 -14.97 25.73
CA GLY A 163 10.02 -14.28 25.40
C GLY A 163 10.89 -13.88 26.60
N LEU A 164 10.51 -14.28 27.82
CA LEU A 164 11.28 -14.05 29.04
C LEU A 164 12.20 -15.23 29.35
N ARG A 165 13.41 -14.94 29.85
CA ARG A 165 14.40 -15.95 30.24
C ARG A 165 14.77 -15.78 31.70
N LYS A 166 14.83 -16.90 32.44
CA LYS A 166 15.28 -16.89 33.84
C LYS A 166 16.68 -16.27 33.94
N GLY A 167 16.87 -15.34 34.88
CA GLY A 167 18.12 -14.66 35.17
C GLY A 167 18.42 -13.42 34.31
N THR A 168 17.66 -13.12 33.26
CA THR A 168 17.81 -11.87 32.49
C THR A 168 17.05 -10.72 33.15
N PRO A 169 17.34 -9.45 32.84
CA PRO A 169 16.52 -8.32 33.28
C PRO A 169 15.05 -8.54 32.89
N PHE A 170 14.12 -8.29 33.81
CA PHE A 170 12.70 -8.44 33.53
C PHE A 170 12.20 -7.24 32.71
N SER A 171 11.80 -7.48 31.46
CA SER A 171 11.19 -6.45 30.64
C SER A 171 9.67 -6.55 30.73
N HIS A 172 9.04 -5.50 31.26
CA HIS A 172 7.57 -5.43 31.32
C HIS A 172 6.95 -5.40 29.92
N VAL A 173 7.58 -4.70 28.98
CA VAL A 173 7.16 -4.66 27.57
C VAL A 173 7.23 -6.05 26.93
N ALA A 174 8.29 -6.82 27.21
CA ALA A 174 8.41 -8.19 26.73
C ALA A 174 7.36 -9.11 27.37
N PHE A 175 7.06 -8.91 28.66
CA PHE A 175 6.00 -9.65 29.36
C PHE A 175 4.63 -9.40 28.72
N GLU A 176 4.19 -8.15 28.60
CA GLU A 176 2.89 -7.81 27.99
C GLU A 176 2.80 -8.30 26.54
N GLY A 177 3.83 -8.03 25.73
CA GLY A 177 3.87 -8.53 24.36
C GLY A 177 3.93 -10.06 24.27
N GLY A 178 4.48 -10.73 25.29
CA GLY A 178 4.49 -12.18 25.44
C GLY A 178 3.11 -12.75 25.75
N ILE A 179 2.37 -12.12 26.67
CA ILE A 179 0.97 -12.45 26.97
C ILE A 179 0.10 -12.31 25.72
N ASP A 180 0.24 -11.20 24.98
CA ASP A 180 -0.50 -10.99 23.73
C ASP A 180 -0.18 -12.06 22.67
N LYS A 181 1.07 -12.48 22.57
CA LYS A 181 1.47 -13.60 21.67
C LYS A 181 0.84 -14.91 22.08
N ILE A 182 0.81 -15.22 23.38
CA ILE A 182 0.15 -16.44 23.88
C ILE A 182 -1.35 -16.39 23.56
N LEU A 183 -2.03 -15.30 23.87
CA LEU A 183 -3.45 -15.11 23.55
C LEU A 183 -3.70 -15.23 22.04
N THR A 184 -2.81 -14.69 21.22
CA THR A 184 -2.86 -14.85 19.76
C THR A 184 -2.72 -16.32 19.35
N LEU A 185 -1.78 -17.07 19.93
CA LEU A 185 -1.60 -18.51 19.65
C LEU A 185 -2.83 -19.35 20.00
N TYR A 186 -3.55 -19.00 21.07
CA TYR A 186 -4.83 -19.61 21.44
C TYR A 186 -5.93 -19.24 20.45
N SER A 187 -6.02 -17.95 20.11
CA SER A 187 -6.98 -17.39 19.16
C SER A 187 -6.82 -18.01 17.76
N GLU A 188 -5.59 -18.26 17.31
CA GLU A 188 -5.27 -18.97 16.06
C GLU A 188 -5.69 -20.45 16.05
N ARG A 189 -5.97 -21.04 17.21
CA ARG A 189 -6.41 -22.43 17.38
C ARG A 189 -7.89 -22.57 17.74
N GLY A 190 -8.64 -21.47 17.71
CA GLY A 190 -10.07 -21.48 17.99
C GLY A 190 -10.46 -21.06 19.40
N TYR A 191 -9.55 -20.53 20.22
CA TYR A 191 -9.82 -20.15 21.61
C TYR A 191 -9.69 -18.63 21.80
N PRO A 192 -10.55 -17.80 21.15
CA PRO A 192 -10.45 -16.35 21.23
C PRO A 192 -10.82 -15.78 22.60
N LYS A 193 -11.53 -16.57 23.42
CA LYS A 193 -11.94 -16.24 24.80
C LYS A 193 -10.92 -16.69 25.85
N ALA A 194 -9.74 -17.16 25.42
CA ALA A 194 -8.68 -17.49 26.37
C ALA A 194 -8.29 -16.26 27.20
N GLU A 195 -8.11 -16.47 28.49
CA GLU A 195 -7.70 -15.45 29.45
C GLU A 195 -6.44 -15.92 30.18
N ILE A 196 -5.55 -14.98 30.47
CA ILE A 196 -4.35 -15.23 31.27
C ILE A 196 -4.41 -14.31 32.46
N GLU A 197 -4.57 -14.89 33.65
CA GLU A 197 -4.57 -14.18 34.91
C GLU A 197 -3.18 -14.35 35.54
N PRO A 198 -2.42 -13.26 35.75
CA PRO A 198 -1.23 -13.35 36.58
C PRO A 198 -1.67 -13.46 38.04
N THR A 199 -1.57 -14.66 38.60
CA THR A 199 -2.06 -14.96 39.96
C THR A 199 -1.14 -14.44 41.05
N ASN A 200 0.18 -14.39 40.79
CA ASN A 200 1.16 -13.80 41.70
C ASN A 200 2.31 -13.15 40.94
N PHE A 201 2.65 -11.93 41.35
CA PHE A 201 3.93 -11.27 41.09
C PHE A 201 4.68 -11.18 42.41
N HIS A 202 5.57 -12.13 42.66
CA HIS A 202 6.36 -12.12 43.88
C HIS A 202 7.71 -11.48 43.60
N LEU A 203 7.94 -10.29 44.18
CA LEU A 203 9.26 -9.70 44.21
C LEU A 203 10.04 -10.37 45.34
N SER A 204 10.99 -11.23 44.98
CA SER A 204 11.94 -11.76 45.95
C SER A 204 13.01 -10.70 46.18
N GLU A 205 12.84 -9.89 47.22
CA GLU A 205 13.81 -8.84 47.61
C GLU A 205 15.20 -9.42 47.89
N GLU A 206 15.28 -10.62 48.47
CA GLU A 206 16.55 -11.32 48.72
C GLU A 206 17.33 -11.68 47.44
N ARG A 207 16.62 -11.95 46.34
CA ARG A 207 17.22 -12.42 45.08
C ARG A 207 17.25 -11.36 43.98
N GLY A 208 16.57 -10.23 44.19
CA GLY A 208 16.35 -9.21 43.16
C GLY A 208 15.62 -9.78 41.93
N THR A 209 14.74 -10.77 42.14
CA THR A 209 14.02 -11.46 41.07
C THR A 209 12.51 -11.30 41.19
N VAL A 210 11.82 -11.28 40.04
CA VAL A 210 10.36 -11.35 39.94
C VAL A 210 9.97 -12.75 39.48
N ASP A 211 9.30 -13.49 40.37
CA ASP A 211 8.71 -14.79 40.05
C ASP A 211 7.28 -14.58 39.50
N LEU A 212 6.95 -15.29 38.43
CA LEU A 212 5.71 -15.14 37.67
C LEU A 212 4.90 -16.44 37.72
N HIS A 213 3.67 -16.33 38.24
CA HIS A 213 2.67 -17.39 38.16
C HIS A 213 1.56 -16.96 37.21
N LEU A 214 1.40 -17.69 36.11
CA LEU A 214 0.41 -17.43 35.07
C LEU A 214 -0.63 -18.54 35.07
N GLN A 215 -1.88 -18.19 35.40
CA GLN A 215 -3.02 -19.08 35.28
C GLN A 215 -3.72 -18.84 33.95
N ILE A 216 -3.81 -19.87 33.11
CA ILE A 216 -4.52 -19.79 31.83
C ILE A 216 -5.91 -20.40 31.99
N ARG A 217 -6.93 -19.67 31.53
CA ARG A 217 -8.29 -20.18 31.31
C ARG A 217 -8.53 -20.21 29.82
N GLU A 218 -8.44 -21.38 29.21
CA GLU A 218 -8.49 -21.53 27.74
C GLU A 218 -9.90 -21.22 27.18
N GLY A 219 -10.95 -21.52 27.95
CA GLY A 219 -12.33 -21.41 27.49
C GLY A 219 -12.71 -22.49 26.46
N ASN A 220 -13.88 -22.33 25.84
CA ASN A 220 -14.35 -23.24 24.80
C ASN A 220 -13.81 -22.86 23.41
N GLN A 221 -13.71 -23.86 22.53
CA GLN A 221 -13.40 -23.61 21.13
C GLN A 221 -14.59 -22.94 20.44
N VAL A 222 -14.31 -21.82 19.77
CA VAL A 222 -15.30 -21.00 19.08
C VAL A 222 -15.30 -21.29 17.58
N ARG A 223 -16.47 -21.24 16.97
CA ARG A 223 -16.68 -21.38 15.52
C ARG A 223 -17.32 -20.14 14.90
N ILE A 224 -17.15 -20.00 13.59
CA ILE A 224 -17.82 -18.97 12.79
C ILE A 224 -19.24 -19.41 12.49
N GLY A 225 -20.23 -18.90 13.24
CA GLY A 225 -21.63 -19.25 13.06
C GLY A 225 -22.27 -18.60 11.85
N ALA A 226 -21.86 -17.37 11.50
CA ALA A 226 -22.31 -16.67 10.32
C ALA A 226 -21.30 -15.61 9.85
N VAL A 227 -21.38 -15.26 8.56
CA VAL A 227 -20.68 -14.12 7.95
C VAL A 227 -21.75 -13.15 7.45
N LYS A 228 -21.89 -12.01 8.13
CA LYS A 228 -22.90 -11.00 7.84
C LYS A 228 -22.24 -9.82 7.11
N LEU A 229 -22.77 -9.48 5.94
CA LEU A 229 -22.32 -8.35 5.14
C LEU A 229 -23.42 -7.28 5.13
N THR A 230 -23.06 -6.05 5.48
CA THR A 230 -23.99 -4.91 5.48
C THR A 230 -23.44 -3.73 4.67
N GLY A 231 -24.32 -2.98 4.01
CA GLY A 231 -23.94 -1.82 3.18
C GLY A 231 -23.68 -2.12 1.70
N LEU A 232 -23.96 -3.35 1.24
CA LEU A 232 -23.97 -3.70 -0.18
C LEU A 232 -25.21 -3.10 -0.86
N GLN A 233 -25.03 -2.50 -2.04
CA GLN A 233 -26.11 -1.92 -2.86
C GLN A 233 -26.12 -2.53 -4.27
N LYS A 234 -24.98 -2.49 -4.96
CA LYS A 234 -24.80 -3.06 -6.29
C LYS A 234 -24.12 -4.43 -6.22
N THR A 235 -23.11 -4.59 -5.35
CA THR A 235 -22.28 -5.79 -5.28
C THR A 235 -23.06 -6.95 -4.69
N LYS A 236 -23.04 -8.10 -5.36
CA LYS A 236 -23.71 -9.30 -4.88
C LYS A 236 -22.96 -9.87 -3.65
N PRO A 237 -23.67 -10.31 -2.60
CA PRO A 237 -23.03 -10.88 -1.41
C PRO A 237 -22.09 -12.05 -1.73
N GLU A 238 -22.45 -12.94 -2.65
CA GLU A 238 -21.60 -14.09 -3.02
C GLU A 238 -20.22 -13.68 -3.57
N VAL A 239 -20.12 -12.51 -4.21
CA VAL A 239 -18.88 -11.99 -4.78
C VAL A 239 -17.90 -11.58 -3.69
N VAL A 240 -18.42 -11.09 -2.57
CA VAL A 240 -17.62 -10.71 -1.41
C VAL A 240 -17.26 -11.94 -0.60
N LEU A 241 -18.24 -12.81 -0.31
CA LEU A 241 -18.05 -14.00 0.50
C LEU A 241 -16.98 -14.95 -0.06
N ARG A 242 -16.96 -15.15 -1.38
CA ARG A 242 -15.93 -16.01 -2.02
C ARG A 242 -14.51 -15.45 -1.87
N GLU A 243 -14.35 -14.13 -1.69
CA GLU A 243 -13.04 -13.52 -1.50
C GLU A 243 -12.50 -13.70 -0.08
N LEU A 244 -13.37 -13.96 0.90
CA LEU A 244 -12.97 -14.06 2.30
C LEU A 244 -12.33 -15.41 2.63
N PRO A 245 -11.14 -15.43 3.27
CA PRO A 245 -10.57 -16.64 3.84
C PRO A 245 -11.42 -17.28 4.93
N VAL A 246 -12.19 -16.49 5.69
CA VAL A 246 -13.11 -16.99 6.72
C VAL A 246 -14.39 -17.52 6.08
N GLN A 247 -14.79 -18.74 6.47
CA GLN A 247 -16.02 -19.37 6.01
C GLN A 247 -16.93 -19.76 7.18
N VAL A 248 -18.23 -19.88 6.90
CA VAL A 248 -19.20 -20.36 7.90
C VAL A 248 -18.86 -21.81 8.28
N GLY A 249 -18.84 -22.10 9.58
CA GLY A 249 -18.48 -23.41 10.13
C GLY A 249 -17.00 -23.58 10.47
N ASP A 250 -16.14 -22.66 10.01
CA ASP A 250 -14.72 -22.65 10.37
C ASP A 250 -14.54 -22.59 11.90
N VAL A 251 -13.53 -23.28 12.40
CA VAL A 251 -12.98 -22.98 13.72
C VAL A 251 -12.39 -21.57 13.67
N PHE A 252 -12.62 -20.78 14.71
CA PHE A 252 -12.10 -19.43 14.79
C PHE A 252 -10.56 -19.43 14.60
N ASP A 253 -10.05 -18.59 13.70
CA ASP A 253 -8.61 -18.35 13.54
C ASP A 253 -8.42 -16.85 13.30
N GLN A 254 -7.79 -16.16 14.26
CA GLN A 254 -7.53 -14.72 14.18
C GLN A 254 -6.83 -14.33 12.87
N ARG A 255 -5.90 -15.15 12.36
CA ARG A 255 -5.20 -14.84 11.11
C ARG A 255 -6.15 -14.82 9.92
N LYS A 256 -7.13 -15.72 9.88
CA LYS A 256 -8.15 -15.72 8.81
C LYS A 256 -9.04 -14.47 8.90
N ILE A 257 -9.38 -14.02 10.11
CA ILE A 257 -10.16 -12.78 10.33
C ILE A 257 -9.38 -11.58 9.81
N ASP A 258 -8.12 -11.43 10.20
CA ASP A 258 -7.26 -10.32 9.78
C ASP A 258 -7.04 -10.33 8.26
N GLN A 259 -6.80 -11.51 7.67
CA GLN A 259 -6.68 -11.66 6.22
C GLN A 259 -7.98 -11.32 5.50
N SER A 260 -9.14 -11.67 6.06
CA SER A 260 -10.45 -11.33 5.50
C SER A 260 -10.66 -9.82 5.49
N PHE A 261 -10.31 -9.13 6.58
CA PHE A 261 -10.34 -7.66 6.63
C PHE A 261 -9.41 -7.03 5.59
N HIS A 262 -8.15 -7.48 5.53
CA HIS A 262 -7.21 -7.00 4.53
C HIS A 262 -7.69 -7.27 3.10
N ARG A 263 -8.37 -8.39 2.85
CA ARG A 263 -8.95 -8.69 1.53
C ARG A 263 -10.08 -7.72 1.21
N LEU A 264 -11.02 -7.49 2.13
CA LEU A 264 -12.12 -6.53 1.95
C LEU A 264 -11.62 -5.12 1.61
N VAL A 265 -10.55 -4.66 2.24
CA VAL A 265 -9.94 -3.36 1.95
C VAL A 265 -9.29 -3.32 0.56
N ASN A 266 -8.72 -4.44 0.12
CA ASN A 266 -7.91 -4.50 -1.11
C ASN A 266 -8.65 -5.01 -2.36
N ILE A 267 -9.85 -5.57 -2.25
CA ILE A 267 -10.60 -6.04 -3.43
C ILE A 267 -11.07 -4.90 -4.35
N GLY A 268 -11.05 -3.64 -3.86
CA GLY A 268 -11.33 -2.45 -4.67
C GLY A 268 -12.81 -2.14 -4.90
N TYR A 269 -13.73 -2.89 -4.29
CA TYR A 269 -15.18 -2.62 -4.36
C TYR A 269 -15.68 -1.68 -3.26
N PHE A 270 -14.87 -1.44 -2.22
CA PHE A 270 -15.24 -0.65 -1.05
C PHE A 270 -14.20 0.44 -0.80
N TYR A 271 -14.63 1.63 -0.40
CA TYR A 271 -13.71 2.70 0.01
C TYR A 271 -13.56 2.80 1.54
N GLU A 272 -14.48 2.18 2.27
CA GLU A 272 -14.53 2.11 3.73
C GLU A 272 -15.01 0.72 4.20
N VAL A 273 -14.32 0.18 5.19
CA VAL A 273 -14.62 -1.10 5.85
C VAL A 273 -14.50 -0.87 7.35
N SER A 274 -15.57 -1.16 8.10
CA SER A 274 -15.58 -0.98 9.56
C SER A 274 -14.67 -2.02 10.25
N PRO A 275 -13.90 -1.62 11.30
CA PRO A 275 -12.96 -2.52 11.97
C PRO A 275 -13.62 -3.49 12.99
N ALA A 276 -14.86 -3.21 13.41
CA ALA A 276 -15.58 -4.04 14.38
C ALA A 276 -16.23 -5.24 13.67
N LEU A 277 -15.45 -6.30 13.48
CA LEU A 277 -15.84 -7.44 12.65
C LEU A 277 -16.47 -8.62 13.39
N LEU A 278 -16.52 -8.64 14.72
CA LEU A 278 -16.94 -9.82 15.47
C LEU A 278 -18.08 -9.47 16.44
N GLU A 279 -19.16 -10.23 16.35
CA GLU A 279 -20.31 -10.22 17.27
C GLU A 279 -20.49 -11.61 17.89
N GLU A 280 -21.10 -11.69 19.08
CA GLU A 280 -21.46 -12.99 19.66
C GLU A 280 -22.54 -13.68 18.82
N GLY A 281 -22.40 -15.00 18.66
CA GLY A 281 -23.33 -15.83 17.91
C GLY A 281 -24.59 -16.20 18.69
N LYS A 282 -25.31 -17.20 18.18
CA LYS A 282 -26.51 -17.72 18.86
C LYS A 282 -26.16 -18.50 20.13
N THR A 283 -25.00 -19.14 20.13
CA THR A 283 -24.44 -19.86 21.27
C THR A 283 -23.19 -19.15 21.78
N THR A 284 -22.78 -19.46 23.00
CA THR A 284 -21.55 -18.90 23.60
C THR A 284 -20.27 -19.33 22.86
N ASP A 285 -20.35 -20.38 22.06
CA ASP A 285 -19.24 -20.99 21.32
C ASP A 285 -19.27 -20.62 19.82
N GLU A 286 -20.13 -19.67 19.45
CA GLU A 286 -20.21 -19.13 18.10
C GLU A 286 -19.91 -17.64 18.10
N VAL A 287 -19.25 -17.19 17.03
CA VAL A 287 -19.13 -15.77 16.70
C VAL A 287 -19.60 -15.51 15.27
N ILE A 288 -20.10 -14.31 15.06
CA ILE A 288 -20.54 -13.82 13.77
C ILE A 288 -19.50 -12.85 13.26
N PHE A 289 -18.99 -13.09 12.05
CA PHE A 289 -18.17 -12.11 11.35
C PHE A 289 -19.08 -11.06 10.71
N ASN A 290 -19.20 -9.87 11.30
CA ASN A 290 -20.00 -8.77 10.78
C ASN A 290 -19.12 -7.74 10.04
N ALA A 291 -19.11 -7.79 8.71
CA ALA A 291 -18.43 -6.80 7.89
C ALA A 291 -19.42 -5.73 7.41
N LYS A 292 -19.34 -4.55 8.00
CA LYS A 292 -20.00 -3.34 7.52
C LYS A 292 -19.09 -2.61 6.53
N VAL A 293 -19.55 -2.50 5.29
CA VAL A 293 -18.81 -1.92 4.17
C VAL A 293 -19.57 -0.76 3.56
N THR A 294 -18.88 0.11 2.84
CA THR A 294 -19.52 1.11 1.96
C THR A 294 -18.95 1.01 0.56
N GLU A 295 -19.83 0.80 -0.42
CA GLU A 295 -19.46 0.57 -1.80
C GLU A 295 -18.79 1.77 -2.45
N ALA A 296 -17.69 1.51 -3.15
CA ALA A 296 -17.01 2.45 -4.00
C ALA A 296 -17.62 2.48 -5.40
N ARG A 297 -17.41 3.58 -6.13
CA ARG A 297 -17.67 3.62 -7.57
C ARG A 297 -16.61 2.80 -8.31
N THR A 298 -17.01 1.63 -8.78
CA THR A 298 -16.15 0.68 -9.51
C THR A 298 -16.05 0.99 -11.01
N GLY A 299 -17.07 1.67 -11.55
CA GLY A 299 -17.11 2.15 -12.93
C GLY A 299 -16.43 3.51 -13.09
N ARG A 300 -15.68 3.67 -14.18
CA ARG A 300 -14.98 4.89 -14.57
C ARG A 300 -15.19 5.12 -16.06
N PHE A 301 -15.41 6.37 -16.44
CA PHE A 301 -15.53 6.82 -17.80
C PHE A 301 -14.74 8.12 -17.95
N SER A 302 -13.77 8.15 -18.86
CA SER A 302 -12.94 9.30 -19.15
C SER A 302 -12.78 9.43 -20.66
N GLY A 303 -12.68 10.66 -21.15
CA GLY A 303 -12.40 10.88 -22.55
C GLY A 303 -12.33 12.34 -22.93
N VAL A 304 -11.64 12.59 -24.04
CA VAL A 304 -11.54 13.87 -24.70
C VAL A 304 -11.75 13.61 -26.18
N ILE A 305 -12.64 14.37 -26.81
CA ILE A 305 -12.92 14.26 -28.24
C ILE A 305 -12.57 15.60 -28.88
N GLY A 306 -11.74 15.56 -29.91
CA GLY A 306 -11.32 16.69 -30.71
C GLY A 306 -11.80 16.55 -32.16
N TYR A 307 -12.01 17.67 -32.82
CA TYR A 307 -12.30 17.72 -34.24
C TYR A 307 -11.09 18.30 -34.96
N ALA A 308 -10.48 17.53 -35.85
CA ALA A 308 -9.42 18.00 -36.73
C ALA A 308 -10.02 18.30 -38.12
N PRO A 309 -10.13 19.58 -38.51
CA PRO A 309 -10.60 19.94 -39.85
C PRO A 309 -9.61 19.45 -40.92
N PRO A 310 -10.07 19.23 -42.17
CA PRO A 310 -9.19 18.96 -43.30
C PRO A 310 -8.13 20.06 -43.41
N THR A 311 -6.86 19.69 -43.58
CA THR A 311 -5.79 20.65 -43.87
C THR A 311 -5.43 20.56 -45.34
N THR A 312 -5.01 21.68 -45.94
CA THR A 312 -4.72 21.78 -47.39
C THR A 312 -3.53 20.95 -47.85
N GLU A 313 -2.71 20.43 -46.93
CA GLU A 313 -1.51 19.62 -47.24
C GLU A 313 -1.78 18.11 -47.28
N PHE A 314 -2.91 17.65 -46.72
CA PHE A 314 -3.34 16.25 -46.77
C PHE A 314 -4.84 16.22 -47.06
N GLU A 315 -5.24 15.79 -48.28
CA GLU A 315 -6.65 15.59 -48.68
C GLU A 315 -7.34 14.50 -47.83
N GLY A 316 -7.68 14.84 -46.58
CA GLY A 316 -8.36 13.96 -45.64
C GLY A 316 -9.74 14.49 -45.28
N ALA A 317 -10.73 13.60 -45.23
CA ALA A 317 -12.01 13.88 -44.59
C ALA A 317 -11.80 14.36 -43.13
N PRO A 318 -12.69 15.21 -42.59
CA PRO A 318 -12.59 15.67 -41.20
C PRO A 318 -12.44 14.48 -40.23
N GLN A 319 -11.47 14.54 -39.33
CA GLN A 319 -11.15 13.44 -38.43
C GLN A 319 -11.62 13.74 -37.00
N LEU A 320 -12.41 12.83 -36.45
CA LEU A 320 -12.63 12.77 -35.00
C LEU A 320 -11.35 12.24 -34.35
N THR A 321 -10.71 13.07 -33.55
CA THR A 321 -9.52 12.72 -32.76
C THR A 321 -9.90 12.61 -31.30
N GLY A 322 -9.07 11.93 -30.50
CA GLY A 322 -9.32 11.87 -29.07
C GLY A 322 -9.17 10.48 -28.46
N VAL A 323 -9.60 10.37 -27.22
CA VAL A 323 -9.57 9.14 -26.44
C VAL A 323 -10.88 8.99 -25.68
N ILE A 324 -11.42 7.78 -25.67
CA ILE A 324 -12.55 7.37 -24.83
C ILE A 324 -12.09 6.10 -24.12
N GLU A 325 -12.12 6.14 -22.79
CA GLU A 325 -11.80 5.02 -21.93
C GLU A 325 -12.97 4.77 -20.99
N ALA A 326 -13.45 3.53 -20.96
CA ALA A 326 -14.47 3.09 -20.02
C ALA A 326 -13.99 1.81 -19.34
N ILE A 327 -13.96 1.81 -18.01
CA ILE A 327 -13.54 0.66 -17.20
C ILE A 327 -14.62 0.42 -16.15
N GLU A 328 -15.05 -0.82 -16.01
CA GLU A 328 -15.90 -1.27 -14.92
C GLU A 328 -15.28 -2.51 -14.30
N THR A 329 -14.90 -2.45 -13.02
CA THR A 329 -14.23 -3.56 -12.33
C THR A 329 -15.19 -4.46 -11.55
N ASN A 330 -16.47 -4.10 -11.48
CA ASN A 330 -17.53 -4.86 -10.80
C ASN A 330 -18.85 -4.75 -11.60
N LEU A 331 -18.81 -5.23 -12.83
CA LEU A 331 -19.90 -5.17 -13.80
C LEU A 331 -21.15 -5.83 -13.21
N LEU A 332 -22.23 -5.05 -13.12
CA LEU A 332 -23.51 -5.48 -12.55
C LEU A 332 -23.38 -6.13 -11.15
N GLY A 333 -22.34 -5.76 -10.39
CA GLY A 333 -22.12 -6.29 -9.04
C GLY A 333 -21.59 -7.73 -8.98
N THR A 334 -21.14 -8.29 -10.10
CA THR A 334 -20.72 -9.70 -10.21
C THR A 334 -19.21 -9.93 -9.99
N GLY A 335 -18.45 -8.86 -9.80
CA GLY A 335 -16.99 -8.84 -9.79
C GLY A 335 -16.34 -8.97 -11.16
N ARG A 336 -17.12 -9.19 -12.23
CA ARG A 336 -16.62 -9.21 -13.61
C ARG A 336 -16.10 -7.85 -14.00
N ALA A 337 -15.00 -7.81 -14.75
CA ALA A 337 -14.47 -6.57 -15.29
C ALA A 337 -14.73 -6.45 -16.78
N ALA A 338 -14.98 -5.23 -17.24
CA ALA A 338 -15.02 -4.87 -18.65
C ALA A 338 -14.20 -3.61 -18.87
N ASN A 339 -13.46 -3.58 -19.97
CA ASN A 339 -12.68 -2.42 -20.37
C ASN A 339 -12.90 -2.11 -21.85
N PHE A 340 -13.03 -0.83 -22.15
CA PHE A 340 -13.14 -0.29 -23.48
C PHE A 340 -12.15 0.86 -23.61
N LEU A 341 -11.36 0.84 -24.68
CA LEU A 341 -10.50 1.96 -25.07
C LEU A 341 -10.67 2.20 -26.55
N TRP A 342 -11.00 3.43 -26.90
CA TRP A 342 -10.92 3.95 -28.25
C TRP A 342 -9.99 5.16 -28.24
N LYS A 343 -8.98 5.16 -29.11
CA LYS A 343 -8.04 6.25 -29.30
C LYS A 343 -7.91 6.53 -30.79
N SER A 344 -7.91 7.81 -31.15
CA SER A 344 -7.77 8.30 -32.52
C SER A 344 -6.66 9.35 -32.60
N GLY A 345 -5.88 9.30 -33.69
CA GLY A 345 -4.66 10.08 -33.91
C GLY A 345 -3.74 9.34 -34.90
N LEU A 346 -2.42 9.54 -34.79
CA LEU A 346 -1.41 8.81 -35.57
C LEU A 346 -1.44 7.29 -35.33
N LEU A 347 -1.69 6.92 -34.07
CA LEU A 347 -1.96 5.56 -33.65
C LEU A 347 -3.43 5.47 -33.25
N ARG A 348 -4.22 4.79 -34.08
CA ARG A 348 -5.63 4.50 -33.77
C ARG A 348 -5.70 3.16 -33.05
N THR A 349 -6.38 3.13 -31.91
CA THR A 349 -6.50 1.92 -31.10
C THR A 349 -7.96 1.71 -30.71
N LEU A 350 -8.47 0.52 -30.93
CA LEU A 350 -9.70 0.03 -30.33
C LEU A 350 -9.34 -1.19 -29.49
N ARG A 351 -9.78 -1.23 -28.24
CA ARG A 351 -9.60 -2.38 -27.35
C ARG A 351 -10.89 -2.62 -26.58
N VAL A 352 -11.31 -3.87 -26.57
CA VAL A 352 -12.44 -4.35 -25.79
C VAL A 352 -12.00 -5.56 -25.02
N GLY A 353 -12.09 -5.51 -23.70
CA GLY A 353 -11.69 -6.59 -22.81
C GLY A 353 -12.79 -6.94 -21.82
N TYR A 354 -12.83 -8.21 -21.44
CA TYR A 354 -13.71 -8.75 -20.43
C TYR A 354 -12.94 -9.75 -19.57
N VAL A 355 -13.18 -9.73 -18.26
CA VAL A 355 -12.55 -10.64 -17.30
C VAL A 355 -13.59 -11.28 -16.39
N GLU A 356 -13.61 -12.61 -16.40
CA GLU A 356 -14.26 -13.43 -15.37
C GLU A 356 -13.23 -13.74 -14.28
N PRO A 357 -13.30 -13.12 -13.08
CA PRO A 357 -12.29 -13.31 -12.04
C PRO A 357 -12.37 -14.69 -11.35
N TRP A 358 -13.51 -15.38 -11.45
CA TRP A 358 -13.77 -16.66 -10.78
C TRP A 358 -14.34 -17.70 -11.74
N ALA A 359 -13.49 -18.25 -12.59
CA ALA A 359 -13.87 -19.34 -13.48
C ALA A 359 -14.01 -20.67 -12.73
N PHE A 360 -15.04 -21.46 -13.09
CA PHE A 360 -15.29 -22.79 -12.53
C PHE A 360 -15.42 -22.83 -10.98
N GLY A 361 -15.88 -21.74 -10.37
CA GLY A 361 -16.01 -21.61 -8.91
C GLY A 361 -14.68 -21.50 -8.16
N LYS A 362 -13.56 -21.31 -8.88
CA LYS A 362 -12.21 -21.14 -8.32
C LYS A 362 -11.69 -19.72 -8.61
N PRO A 363 -10.74 -19.18 -7.82
CA PRO A 363 -10.14 -17.87 -8.07
C PRO A 363 -9.14 -17.92 -9.24
N ILE A 364 -9.63 -18.34 -10.40
CA ILE A 364 -8.92 -18.41 -11.68
C ILE A 364 -9.56 -17.35 -12.56
N LYS A 365 -8.78 -16.35 -12.95
CA LYS A 365 -9.22 -15.28 -13.83
C LYS A 365 -9.11 -15.74 -15.28
N ILE A 366 -10.17 -15.54 -16.06
CA ILE A 366 -10.14 -15.71 -17.51
C ILE A 366 -10.45 -14.36 -18.13
N GLY A 367 -9.47 -13.78 -18.81
CA GLY A 367 -9.58 -12.56 -19.59
C GLY A 367 -9.70 -12.89 -21.07
N VAL A 368 -10.58 -12.18 -21.76
CA VAL A 368 -10.63 -12.15 -23.23
C VAL A 368 -10.47 -10.72 -23.68
N GLU A 369 -9.66 -10.49 -24.71
CA GLU A 369 -9.44 -9.16 -25.25
C GLU A 369 -9.41 -9.21 -26.77
N TYR A 370 -10.13 -8.30 -27.40
CA TYR A 370 -9.99 -7.95 -28.80
C TYR A 370 -9.32 -6.58 -28.89
N SER A 371 -8.34 -6.45 -29.79
CA SER A 371 -7.74 -5.16 -30.11
C SER A 371 -7.55 -4.96 -31.60
N GLN A 372 -7.73 -3.72 -32.04
CA GLN A 372 -7.37 -3.25 -33.35
C GLN A 372 -6.40 -2.07 -33.18
N LEU A 373 -5.30 -2.10 -33.92
CA LEU A 373 -4.29 -1.07 -33.92
C LEU A 373 -3.97 -0.68 -35.35
N LYS A 374 -4.10 0.61 -35.67
CA LYS A 374 -3.70 1.15 -36.96
C LYS A 374 -2.65 2.22 -36.74
N GLN A 375 -1.50 2.06 -37.38
CA GLN A 375 -0.39 2.99 -37.24
C GLN A 375 -0.10 3.62 -38.59
N ARG A 376 -0.24 4.94 -38.65
CA ARG A 376 0.13 5.73 -39.81
C ARG A 376 1.59 6.16 -39.66
N ASN A 377 2.42 5.86 -40.65
CA ASN A 377 3.79 6.34 -40.72
C ASN A 377 3.77 7.84 -41.05
N GLN A 378 4.42 8.66 -40.22
CA GLN A 378 4.45 10.12 -40.37
C GLN A 378 5.22 10.59 -41.61
N PHE A 379 6.10 9.74 -42.18
CA PHE A 379 6.99 10.10 -43.27
C PHE A 379 6.54 9.57 -44.63
N THR A 380 5.79 8.46 -44.66
CA THR A 380 5.36 7.81 -45.91
C THR A 380 3.83 7.76 -46.07
N ASP A 381 3.08 8.24 -45.08
CA ASP A 381 1.61 8.14 -44.95
C ASP A 381 1.04 6.71 -45.02
N ALA A 382 1.91 5.70 -45.05
CA ALA A 382 1.56 4.29 -45.05
C ALA A 382 0.85 3.90 -43.76
N GLU A 383 -0.32 3.25 -43.84
CA GLU A 383 -1.08 2.76 -42.68
C GLU A 383 -0.92 1.25 -42.53
N SER A 384 -0.29 0.80 -41.43
CA SER A 384 -0.34 -0.61 -41.01
C SER A 384 -1.60 -0.88 -40.19
N ASN A 385 -2.11 -2.11 -40.25
CA ASN A 385 -3.31 -2.54 -39.53
C ASN A 385 -3.08 -3.87 -38.82
N GLU A 386 -3.30 -3.90 -37.51
CA GLU A 386 -3.27 -5.09 -36.69
C GLU A 386 -4.64 -5.38 -36.09
N ASN A 387 -5.08 -6.62 -36.19
CA ASN A 387 -6.23 -7.10 -35.44
C ASN A 387 -5.78 -8.29 -34.59
N ALA A 388 -6.01 -8.22 -33.29
CA ALA A 388 -5.61 -9.26 -32.36
C ALA A 388 -6.78 -9.68 -31.46
N ALA A 389 -6.80 -10.96 -31.13
CA ALA A 389 -7.65 -11.54 -30.11
C ALA A 389 -6.76 -12.32 -29.14
N SER A 390 -7.01 -12.21 -27.85
CA SER A 390 -6.28 -12.95 -26.84
C SER A 390 -7.19 -13.51 -25.75
N VAL A 391 -6.77 -14.66 -25.20
CA VAL A 391 -7.35 -15.28 -24.03
C VAL A 391 -6.24 -15.43 -23.01
N THR A 392 -6.45 -14.91 -21.81
CA THR A 392 -5.48 -15.00 -20.70
C THR A 392 -6.11 -15.72 -19.53
N VAL A 393 -5.44 -16.74 -19.03
CA VAL A 393 -5.79 -17.43 -17.78
C VAL A 393 -4.78 -17.04 -16.72
N SER A 394 -5.21 -16.49 -15.58
CA SER A 394 -4.32 -16.19 -14.47
C SER A 394 -4.81 -16.74 -13.13
N ALA A 395 -3.88 -17.16 -12.28
CA ALA A 395 -4.18 -17.69 -10.96
C ALA A 395 -3.07 -17.36 -9.97
N ARG A 396 -3.45 -17.17 -8.70
CA ARG A 396 -2.48 -16.93 -7.63
C ARG A 396 -1.96 -18.23 -7.06
N PHE A 397 -0.64 -18.41 -7.09
CA PHE A 397 0.05 -19.54 -6.49
C PHE A 397 0.93 -18.98 -5.38
N ARG A 398 0.42 -18.95 -4.14
CA ARG A 398 0.92 -18.22 -2.94
C ARG A 398 0.40 -16.77 -2.84
N ARG A 399 0.54 -16.18 -1.64
CA ARG A 399 -0.06 -14.89 -1.25
C ARG A 399 0.29 -13.71 -2.18
N LEU A 400 1.51 -13.68 -2.72
CA LEU A 400 2.04 -12.53 -3.45
C LEU A 400 2.21 -12.78 -4.95
N PHE A 401 2.12 -14.04 -5.42
CA PHE A 401 2.49 -14.42 -6.78
C PHE A 401 1.25 -14.78 -7.61
N GLU A 402 1.11 -14.14 -8.77
CA GLU A 402 0.11 -14.42 -9.79
C GLU A 402 0.82 -14.91 -11.05
N ASN A 403 0.41 -16.08 -11.55
CA ASN A 403 0.91 -16.63 -12.81
C ASN A 403 -0.14 -16.40 -13.89
N SER A 404 0.27 -16.15 -15.12
CA SER A 404 -0.62 -16.03 -16.27
C SER A 404 -0.13 -16.84 -17.47
N LEU A 405 -1.08 -17.39 -18.21
CA LEU A 405 -0.91 -18.02 -19.51
C LEU A 405 -1.82 -17.29 -20.50
N GLY A 406 -1.22 -16.64 -21.49
CA GLY A 406 -1.91 -15.96 -22.57
C GLY A 406 -1.78 -16.74 -23.88
N LEU A 407 -2.88 -16.85 -24.62
CA LEU A 407 -2.92 -17.30 -26.00
C LEU A 407 -3.41 -16.13 -26.86
N SER A 408 -2.71 -15.82 -27.94
CA SER A 408 -3.07 -14.70 -28.80
C SER A 408 -3.03 -15.08 -30.28
N TYR A 409 -4.01 -14.60 -31.03
CA TYR A 409 -3.97 -14.56 -32.49
C TYR A 409 -3.86 -13.09 -32.93
N LYS A 410 -2.94 -12.80 -33.84
CA LYS A 410 -2.76 -11.46 -34.41
C LYS A 410 -2.61 -11.56 -35.92
N ARG A 411 -3.38 -10.75 -36.66
CA ARG A 411 -3.22 -10.54 -38.10
C ARG A 411 -2.59 -9.16 -38.31
N ILE A 412 -1.42 -9.13 -38.93
CA ILE A 412 -0.64 -7.92 -39.21
C ILE A 412 -0.72 -7.64 -40.71
N GLY A 413 -1.21 -6.46 -41.07
CA GLY A 413 -1.32 -5.97 -42.43
C GLY A 413 -0.40 -4.78 -42.66
N PHE A 414 0.37 -4.84 -43.73
CA PHE A 414 1.19 -3.72 -44.22
C PHE A 414 0.74 -3.34 -45.63
N PRO A 415 0.72 -2.03 -45.96
CA PRO A 415 0.32 -1.58 -47.29
C PRO A 415 1.40 -1.99 -48.31
N VAL A 416 0.95 -2.55 -49.43
CA VAL A 416 1.82 -2.92 -50.55
C VAL A 416 2.06 -1.64 -51.36
N ASN A 417 3.32 -1.20 -51.48
CA ASN A 417 3.79 0.00 -52.21
C ASN A 417 3.51 1.36 -51.52
N ALA A 418 4.29 1.71 -50.49
CA ALA A 418 4.36 3.09 -50.03
C ALA A 418 5.50 3.84 -50.76
N PRO A 419 5.21 4.90 -51.55
CA PRO A 419 6.26 5.71 -52.18
C PRO A 419 7.07 6.47 -51.11
N PHE A 420 8.40 6.46 -51.24
CA PHE A 420 9.32 7.15 -50.33
C PHE A 420 9.34 8.64 -50.62
N LEU A 421 9.08 9.46 -49.60
CA LEU A 421 9.43 10.88 -49.65
C LEU A 421 10.89 11.04 -49.21
N PRO A 422 11.72 11.84 -49.91
CA PRO A 422 13.10 12.06 -49.51
C PRO A 422 13.17 12.77 -48.15
N ALA A 423 13.71 12.09 -47.14
CA ALA A 423 13.90 12.64 -45.81
C ALA A 423 15.00 13.73 -45.80
N THR A 424 14.74 14.86 -45.15
CA THR A 424 15.64 16.02 -45.05
C THR A 424 16.75 15.87 -44.00
N SER A 425 16.79 14.76 -43.26
CA SER A 425 17.78 14.48 -42.21
C SER A 425 18.51 13.15 -42.47
N PRO A 426 19.87 13.12 -42.47
CA PRO A 426 20.66 11.91 -42.69
C PRO A 426 20.36 10.77 -41.70
N LEU A 427 20.04 11.12 -40.44
CA LEU A 427 19.68 10.18 -39.37
C LEU A 427 18.33 9.48 -39.61
N VAL A 428 17.42 10.18 -40.29
CA VAL A 428 16.08 9.69 -40.65
C VAL A 428 16.13 8.91 -41.96
N HIS A 429 17.02 9.30 -42.88
CA HIS A 429 17.22 8.61 -44.16
C HIS A 429 17.70 7.16 -43.99
N SER A 430 18.68 6.89 -43.11
CA SER A 430 19.15 5.53 -42.86
C SER A 430 18.09 4.63 -42.21
N GLN A 431 17.29 5.19 -41.28
CA GLN A 431 16.24 4.44 -40.58
C GLN A 431 15.03 4.12 -41.47
N ILE A 432 14.67 5.02 -42.39
CA ILE A 432 13.51 4.84 -43.29
C ILE A 432 13.85 3.97 -44.50
N ALA A 433 15.05 4.10 -45.07
CA ALA A 433 15.49 3.32 -46.23
C ALA A 433 15.58 1.80 -45.93
N GLU A 434 15.84 1.40 -44.68
CA GLU A 434 15.91 -0.03 -44.31
C GLU A 434 14.55 -0.64 -43.95
N MET A 435 13.61 0.18 -43.44
CA MET A 435 12.20 -0.22 -43.32
C MET A 435 11.57 -0.47 -44.71
N ALA A 436 12.13 0.14 -45.77
CA ALA A 436 11.76 -0.06 -47.16
C ALA A 436 12.20 -1.40 -47.73
N ASP A 437 13.43 -1.80 -47.40
CA ASP A 437 14.12 -2.93 -48.03
C ASP A 437 13.84 -4.25 -47.31
N SER A 438 13.35 -4.16 -46.07
CA SER A 438 12.67 -5.27 -45.41
C SER A 438 11.39 -5.57 -46.20
N ALA A 439 11.32 -6.75 -46.83
CA ALA A 439 10.09 -7.28 -47.42
C ALA A 439 9.05 -7.52 -46.32
N VAL A 440 8.42 -6.46 -45.83
CA VAL A 440 7.47 -6.47 -44.73
C VAL A 440 6.15 -7.02 -45.29
N GLN A 441 5.99 -8.34 -45.18
CA GLN A 441 4.81 -9.04 -45.63
C GLN A 441 3.71 -8.99 -44.57
N SER A 442 2.47 -8.81 -45.02
CA SER A 442 1.28 -9.07 -44.20
C SER A 442 1.25 -10.56 -43.82
N GLY A 443 0.76 -10.88 -42.62
CA GLY A 443 0.73 -12.26 -42.15
C GLY A 443 -0.02 -12.45 -40.85
N VAL A 444 0.08 -13.67 -40.32
CA VAL A 444 -0.53 -14.07 -39.05
C VAL A 444 0.51 -14.50 -38.02
N LYS A 445 0.24 -14.17 -36.76
CA LYS A 445 1.03 -14.51 -35.58
C LYS A 445 0.14 -15.21 -34.56
N TYR A 446 0.52 -16.41 -34.16
CA TYR A 446 -0.04 -17.12 -33.02
C TYR A 446 0.96 -17.05 -31.87
N GLY A 447 0.58 -16.48 -30.74
CA GLY A 447 1.44 -16.24 -29.59
C GLY A 447 1.00 -17.04 -28.36
N VAL A 448 1.98 -17.51 -27.60
CA VAL A 448 1.82 -18.05 -26.25
C VAL A 448 2.64 -17.21 -25.31
N THR A 449 2.01 -16.61 -24.30
CA THR A 449 2.65 -15.75 -23.30
C THR A 449 2.61 -16.42 -21.94
N LEU A 450 3.76 -16.54 -21.28
CA LEU A 450 3.88 -16.99 -19.90
C LEU A 450 4.26 -15.79 -19.04
N GLY A 451 3.48 -15.51 -18.00
CA GLY A 451 3.70 -14.38 -17.10
C GLY A 451 3.78 -14.80 -15.64
N LEU A 452 4.64 -14.11 -14.88
CA LEU A 452 4.73 -14.19 -13.43
C LEU A 452 4.77 -12.77 -12.88
N THR A 453 3.85 -12.46 -11.97
CA THR A 453 3.78 -11.18 -11.27
C THR A 453 3.85 -11.41 -9.76
N ARG A 454 4.63 -10.60 -9.07
CA ARG A 454 4.71 -10.53 -7.61
C ARG A 454 4.26 -9.15 -7.14
N ASP A 455 3.19 -9.07 -6.37
CA ASP A 455 2.69 -7.82 -5.79
C ASP A 455 2.74 -7.86 -4.26
N SER A 456 3.49 -6.93 -3.68
CA SER A 456 3.67 -6.75 -2.23
C SER A 456 3.40 -5.32 -1.79
N ARG A 457 2.77 -4.51 -2.65
CA ARG A 457 2.45 -3.11 -2.35
C ARG A 457 1.44 -3.02 -1.21
N ASP A 458 1.61 -1.99 -0.39
CA ASP A 458 0.68 -1.65 0.69
C ASP A 458 -0.68 -1.16 0.16
N TYR A 459 -0.66 -0.37 -0.92
CA TYR A 459 -1.85 0.13 -1.58
C TYR A 459 -1.62 0.25 -3.09
N PHE A 460 -2.54 -0.28 -3.91
CA PHE A 460 -2.28 -0.43 -5.36
C PHE A 460 -2.35 0.89 -6.16
N LEU A 461 -3.17 1.86 -5.74
CA LEU A 461 -3.36 3.14 -6.46
C LEU A 461 -2.29 4.17 -6.10
N ASN A 462 -1.84 4.18 -4.84
CA ASN A 462 -0.83 5.12 -4.36
C ASN A 462 0.11 4.44 -3.36
N PRO A 463 1.01 3.56 -3.84
CA PRO A 463 1.84 2.74 -2.97
C PRO A 463 2.87 3.59 -2.23
N THR A 464 3.04 3.35 -0.94
CA THR A 464 4.08 4.01 -0.13
C THR A 464 5.23 3.08 0.24
N ARG A 465 4.95 1.76 0.25
CA ARG A 465 5.92 0.71 0.58
C ARG A 465 5.66 -0.54 -0.27
N GLY A 466 6.70 -1.34 -0.44
CA GLY A 466 6.61 -2.64 -1.10
C GLY A 466 7.03 -2.59 -2.56
N ARG A 467 6.67 -3.64 -3.31
CA ARG A 467 7.14 -3.85 -4.68
C ARG A 467 6.09 -4.47 -5.58
N LEU A 468 6.17 -4.16 -6.87
CA LEU A 468 5.47 -4.83 -7.97
C LEU A 468 6.52 -5.28 -8.98
N ASP A 469 6.75 -6.58 -9.07
CA ASP A 469 7.73 -7.20 -9.97
C ASP A 469 6.97 -8.09 -10.98
N GLY A 470 7.33 -8.03 -12.26
CA GLY A 470 6.67 -8.76 -13.34
C GLY A 470 7.67 -9.24 -14.38
N VAL A 471 7.49 -10.48 -14.84
CA VAL A 471 8.22 -11.04 -15.98
C VAL A 471 7.22 -11.71 -16.90
N ALA A 472 7.31 -11.45 -18.20
CA ALA A 472 6.51 -12.12 -19.20
C ALA A 472 7.37 -12.57 -20.37
N PHE A 473 7.09 -13.75 -20.91
CA PHE A 473 7.79 -14.31 -22.06
C PHE A 473 6.77 -14.74 -23.11
N GLU A 474 6.89 -14.25 -24.34
CA GLU A 474 6.07 -14.66 -25.48
C GLU A 474 6.89 -15.53 -26.44
N PHE A 475 6.30 -16.63 -26.87
CA PHE A 475 6.73 -17.41 -28.04
C PHE A 475 5.67 -17.28 -29.12
N SER A 476 6.07 -16.92 -30.34
CA SER A 476 5.13 -16.86 -31.47
C SER A 476 5.48 -17.78 -32.64
N ARG A 477 4.45 -18.16 -33.40
CA ARG A 477 4.47 -19.01 -34.60
C ARG A 477 3.57 -18.40 -35.70
N GLY A 478 3.55 -19.03 -36.88
CA GLY A 478 2.90 -18.50 -38.08
C GLY A 478 3.95 -17.89 -39.02
N ASP A 479 3.58 -16.79 -39.68
CA ASP A 479 4.47 -16.03 -40.57
C ASP A 479 5.51 -15.25 -39.75
N PHE A 480 5.18 -14.93 -38.50
CA PHE A 480 6.04 -14.19 -37.58
C PHE A 480 6.47 -15.09 -36.40
N LYS A 481 7.70 -15.62 -36.47
CA LYS A 481 8.33 -16.42 -35.40
C LYS A 481 9.20 -15.52 -34.52
N ILE A 482 8.61 -14.93 -33.49
CA ILE A 482 9.24 -13.96 -32.60
C ILE A 482 9.27 -14.55 -31.20
N ARG A 483 10.33 -14.27 -30.46
CA ARG A 483 10.37 -14.45 -29.01
C ARG A 483 10.43 -13.08 -28.37
N LYS A 484 9.67 -12.83 -27.32
CA LYS A 484 9.71 -11.55 -26.59
C LYS A 484 9.83 -11.80 -25.10
N LEU A 485 10.56 -10.94 -24.41
CA LEU A 485 10.70 -10.90 -22.97
C LEU A 485 10.34 -9.50 -22.48
N TRP A 486 9.55 -9.41 -21.43
CA TRP A 486 9.30 -8.20 -20.67
C TRP A 486 9.72 -8.43 -19.22
N VAL A 487 10.37 -7.43 -18.64
CA VAL A 487 10.76 -7.38 -17.23
C VAL A 487 10.36 -6.02 -16.68
N ASP A 488 9.51 -6.00 -15.67
CA ASP A 488 9.01 -4.79 -15.02
C ASP A 488 9.26 -4.90 -13.52
N LEU A 489 10.10 -4.03 -12.96
CA LEU A 489 10.45 -4.03 -11.55
C LEU A 489 10.15 -2.67 -10.96
N ARG A 490 9.22 -2.60 -9.99
CA ARG A 490 8.82 -1.34 -9.34
C ARG A 490 8.97 -1.45 -7.82
N GLY A 491 9.71 -0.54 -7.21
CA GLY A 491 9.91 -0.44 -5.77
C GLY A 491 9.45 0.89 -5.20
N TYR A 492 8.86 0.86 -4.00
CA TYR A 492 8.34 2.03 -3.31
C TYR A 492 8.91 2.07 -1.89
N PHE A 493 9.53 3.20 -1.53
CA PHE A 493 10.25 3.37 -0.29
C PHE A 493 9.79 4.66 0.40
N SER A 494 9.13 4.53 1.54
CA SER A 494 8.77 5.68 2.37
C SER A 494 10.02 6.22 3.07
N THR A 495 10.29 7.52 2.92
CA THR A 495 11.43 8.20 3.56
C THR A 495 11.00 8.87 4.87
N TRP A 496 10.02 9.76 4.78
CA TRP A 496 9.42 10.49 5.89
C TRP A 496 7.88 10.43 5.83
N ARG A 497 7.21 11.09 6.78
CA ARG A 497 5.74 11.23 6.74
C ARG A 497 5.31 11.82 5.39
N ARG A 498 4.45 11.10 4.68
CA ARG A 498 3.87 11.49 3.37
C ARG A 498 4.89 11.70 2.24
N GLN A 499 6.06 11.08 2.32
CA GLN A 499 7.08 11.16 1.27
C GLN A 499 7.51 9.76 0.82
N VAL A 500 7.66 9.56 -0.49
CA VAL A 500 7.95 8.26 -1.10
C VAL A 500 8.94 8.42 -2.24
N ILE A 501 9.98 7.59 -2.26
CA ILE A 501 10.80 7.36 -3.44
C ILE A 501 10.21 6.17 -4.19
N ALA A 502 9.86 6.37 -5.47
CA ALA A 502 9.41 5.31 -6.36
C ALA A 502 10.43 5.09 -7.46
N ILE A 503 10.83 3.84 -7.67
CA ILE A 503 11.81 3.46 -8.68
C ILE A 503 11.18 2.37 -9.55
N GLY A 504 11.12 2.61 -10.86
CA GLY A 504 10.75 1.65 -11.89
C GLY A 504 11.96 1.31 -12.75
N LEU A 505 12.16 0.04 -13.06
CA LEU A 505 13.09 -0.46 -14.07
C LEU A 505 12.33 -1.37 -15.02
N HIS A 506 12.45 -1.10 -16.30
CA HIS A 506 11.66 -1.71 -17.35
C HIS A 506 12.56 -2.17 -18.49
N GLY A 507 12.50 -3.45 -18.82
CA GLY A 507 13.25 -4.06 -19.90
C GLY A 507 12.31 -4.79 -20.85
N ALA A 508 12.55 -4.68 -22.14
CA ALA A 508 11.89 -5.49 -23.15
C ALA A 508 12.89 -5.89 -24.24
N ALA A 509 12.79 -7.13 -24.73
CA ALA A 509 13.66 -7.64 -25.78
C ALA A 509 12.90 -8.57 -26.69
N ALA A 510 13.17 -8.49 -28.00
CA ALA A 510 12.60 -9.34 -29.02
C ALA A 510 13.72 -9.99 -29.84
N TRP A 511 13.54 -11.26 -30.18
CA TRP A 511 14.51 -12.04 -30.94
C TRP A 511 13.86 -12.61 -32.20
N ARG A 512 14.37 -12.15 -33.35
CA ARG A 512 14.16 -12.66 -34.71
C ARG A 512 14.99 -11.79 -35.67
N ASP A 513 15.34 -12.32 -36.83
CA ASP A 513 15.80 -11.51 -37.97
C ASP A 513 14.61 -10.73 -38.59
N ASN A 514 14.81 -9.47 -38.94
CA ASN A 514 13.80 -8.57 -39.54
C ASN A 514 12.48 -8.53 -38.75
N ILE A 515 12.54 -8.02 -37.53
CA ILE A 515 11.36 -7.83 -36.67
C ILE A 515 10.46 -6.76 -37.30
N PRO A 516 9.16 -7.03 -37.54
CA PRO A 516 8.25 -6.03 -38.08
C PRO A 516 8.20 -4.78 -37.19
N PRO A 517 8.09 -3.56 -37.75
CA PRO A 517 8.07 -2.32 -36.97
C PRO A 517 7.01 -2.29 -35.86
N THR A 518 5.87 -2.94 -36.09
CA THR A 518 4.78 -3.03 -35.11
C THR A 518 5.08 -3.98 -33.94
N GLU A 519 6.15 -4.76 -34.03
CA GLU A 519 6.62 -5.67 -32.98
C GLU A 519 7.85 -5.13 -32.21
N LEU A 520 8.40 -3.98 -32.63
CA LEU A 520 9.45 -3.26 -31.93
C LEU A 520 8.94 -2.62 -30.62
N PHE A 521 9.87 -2.21 -29.76
CA PHE A 521 9.55 -1.52 -28.51
C PHE A 521 9.87 -0.04 -28.62
N TYR A 522 8.91 0.79 -28.24
CA TYR A 522 8.98 2.24 -28.34
C TYR A 522 9.35 2.91 -27.00
N LEU A 523 10.02 4.05 -27.04
CA LEU A 523 10.52 4.81 -25.91
C LEU A 523 10.35 6.31 -26.21
N GLY A 524 9.89 7.08 -25.22
CA GLY A 524 9.54 8.49 -25.35
C GLY A 524 8.11 8.77 -24.92
N GLY A 525 7.87 9.97 -24.38
CA GLY A 525 6.53 10.45 -24.06
C GLY A 525 6.12 10.32 -22.60
N ALA A 526 4.82 10.37 -22.34
CA ALA A 526 4.28 10.59 -20.98
C ALA A 526 4.52 9.43 -20.01
N ASN A 527 4.66 8.21 -20.51
CA ASN A 527 4.67 6.99 -19.70
C ASN A 527 6.03 6.29 -19.61
N THR A 528 6.99 6.66 -20.45
CA THR A 528 8.31 6.01 -20.50
C THR A 528 9.42 7.02 -20.21
N LEU A 529 9.74 7.88 -21.18
CA LEU A 529 10.82 8.87 -21.10
C LEU A 529 10.25 10.27 -21.35
N ARG A 530 9.86 10.95 -20.26
CA ARG A 530 9.19 12.27 -20.32
C ARG A 530 10.15 13.36 -20.80
N GLY A 531 9.59 14.36 -21.49
CA GLY A 531 10.37 15.43 -22.14
C GLY A 531 10.74 15.16 -23.61
N TYR A 532 10.54 13.93 -24.08
CA TYR A 532 10.70 13.54 -25.49
C TYR A 532 9.33 13.34 -26.16
N ASP A 533 9.30 13.28 -27.49
CA ASP A 533 8.07 12.97 -28.24
C ASP A 533 7.60 11.56 -27.93
N GLU A 534 6.28 11.34 -27.99
CA GLU A 534 5.69 10.03 -27.76
C GLU A 534 6.24 9.03 -28.78
N ASP A 535 6.71 7.87 -28.29
CA ASP A 535 7.20 6.77 -29.13
C ASP A 535 8.34 7.17 -30.13
N TRP A 536 9.11 8.22 -29.79
CA TRP A 536 10.14 8.79 -30.68
C TRP A 536 11.30 7.85 -30.98
N PHE A 537 11.73 7.05 -30.00
CA PHE A 537 12.80 6.07 -30.15
C PHE A 537 12.19 4.67 -30.20
N PHE A 538 12.74 3.77 -31.00
CA PHE A 538 12.26 2.40 -31.08
C PHE A 538 13.38 1.41 -31.41
N GLY A 539 13.21 0.17 -31.00
CA GLY A 539 14.18 -0.87 -31.29
C GLY A 539 13.75 -2.28 -30.86
N PRO A 540 14.49 -3.32 -31.30
CA PRO A 540 14.29 -4.71 -30.87
C PRO A 540 14.41 -4.91 -29.36
N ARG A 541 15.20 -4.07 -28.69
CA ARG A 541 15.37 -4.09 -27.24
C ARG A 541 15.24 -2.67 -26.70
N ARG A 542 14.64 -2.56 -25.51
CA ARG A 542 14.40 -1.29 -24.81
C ARG A 542 14.68 -1.49 -23.34
N VAL A 543 15.41 -0.55 -22.74
CA VAL A 543 15.59 -0.48 -21.29
C VAL A 543 15.35 0.95 -20.84
N TYR A 544 14.53 1.14 -19.81
CA TYR A 544 14.33 2.45 -19.20
C TYR A 544 14.08 2.34 -17.70
N ALA A 545 14.35 3.42 -16.99
CA ALA A 545 14.13 3.56 -15.56
C ALA A 545 13.41 4.88 -15.26
N ASN A 546 12.50 4.85 -14.29
CA ASN A 546 11.78 6.02 -13.79
C ASN A 546 12.07 6.17 -12.31
N ILE A 547 12.56 7.33 -11.90
CA ILE A 547 12.82 7.66 -10.50
C ILE A 547 11.93 8.83 -10.16
N GLU A 548 11.00 8.66 -9.22
CA GLU A 548 10.12 9.73 -8.75
C GLU A 548 10.30 9.94 -7.24
N TYR A 549 10.46 11.19 -6.83
CA TYR A 549 10.35 11.60 -5.43
C TYR A 549 9.00 12.27 -5.22
N ARG A 550 8.14 11.63 -4.44
CA ARG A 550 6.71 11.92 -4.32
C ARG A 550 6.37 12.52 -2.95
N LEU A 551 5.57 13.58 -2.96
CA LEU A 551 4.92 14.20 -1.82
C LEU A 551 3.42 13.87 -1.86
N LEU A 552 2.95 13.10 -0.89
CA LEU A 552 1.56 12.66 -0.79
C LEU A 552 0.72 13.74 -0.12
N VAL A 553 -0.25 14.30 -0.84
CA VAL A 553 -1.17 15.32 -0.32
C VAL A 553 -2.57 14.77 -0.01
N GLY A 554 -2.87 13.54 -0.46
CA GLY A 554 -4.10 12.83 -0.13
C GLY A 554 -3.95 11.31 -0.30
N ARG A 555 -5.07 10.59 -0.25
CA ARG A 555 -5.08 9.12 -0.44
C ARG A 555 -4.57 8.72 -1.82
N THR A 556 -4.99 9.42 -2.86
CA THR A 556 -4.55 9.17 -4.25
C THR A 556 -3.89 10.39 -4.92
N SER A 557 -3.83 11.52 -4.21
CA SER A 557 -3.26 12.78 -4.72
C SER A 557 -1.81 12.98 -4.28
N GLN A 558 -0.95 13.39 -5.21
CA GLN A 558 0.49 13.57 -4.99
C GLN A 558 1.11 14.58 -5.96
N PHE A 559 2.16 15.24 -5.49
CA PHE A 559 3.13 15.99 -6.31
C PHE A 559 4.42 15.20 -6.37
N PHE A 560 5.18 15.34 -7.45
CA PHE A 560 6.46 14.65 -7.57
C PHE A 560 7.43 15.38 -8.48
N VAL A 561 8.72 15.19 -8.22
CA VAL A 561 9.79 15.43 -9.17
C VAL A 561 10.27 14.09 -9.71
N PHE A 562 10.76 14.07 -10.94
CA PHE A 562 11.17 12.84 -11.59
C PHE A 562 12.44 12.98 -12.41
N THR A 563 13.09 11.84 -12.61
CA THR A 563 14.15 11.63 -13.59
C THR A 563 13.91 10.30 -14.28
N ASP A 564 13.87 10.34 -15.60
CA ASP A 564 13.70 9.20 -16.48
C ASP A 564 14.97 8.98 -17.30
N LEU A 565 15.37 7.72 -17.44
CA LEU A 565 16.56 7.30 -18.16
C LEU A 565 16.15 6.21 -19.14
N GLY A 566 16.58 6.25 -20.40
CA GLY A 566 16.19 5.21 -21.34
C GLY A 566 17.08 5.09 -22.57
N THR A 567 17.14 3.89 -23.13
CA THR A 567 17.80 3.58 -24.39
C THR A 567 17.11 2.43 -25.12
N VAL A 568 17.30 2.38 -26.42
CA VAL A 568 16.86 1.31 -27.32
C VAL A 568 18.06 0.78 -28.10
N THR A 569 17.97 -0.43 -28.62
CA THR A 569 18.97 -0.94 -29.57
C THR A 569 18.64 -0.50 -30.99
N GLN A 570 19.67 -0.39 -31.81
CA GLN A 570 19.52 -0.15 -33.24
C GLN A 570 18.79 -1.33 -33.91
N VAL A 571 18.05 -1.04 -34.99
CA VAL A 571 17.20 -2.04 -35.66
C VAL A 571 18.04 -3.02 -36.46
N ASP A 572 19.08 -2.53 -37.13
CA ASP A 572 20.09 -3.27 -37.90
C ASP A 572 21.09 -4.01 -37.02
N GLN A 573 21.42 -3.45 -35.85
CA GLN A 573 22.33 -4.01 -34.87
C GLN A 573 21.63 -4.20 -33.51
N PRO A 574 20.80 -5.27 -33.34
CA PRO A 574 20.02 -5.51 -32.12
C PRO A 574 20.84 -5.72 -30.83
N THR A 575 22.16 -5.73 -30.92
CA THR A 575 23.10 -5.82 -29.79
C THR A 575 23.72 -4.47 -29.40
N VAL A 576 23.63 -3.45 -30.26
CA VAL A 576 24.21 -2.12 -30.04
C VAL A 576 23.12 -1.19 -29.53
N PHE A 577 23.33 -0.61 -28.34
CA PHE A 577 22.42 0.37 -27.75
C PHE A 577 22.76 1.78 -28.22
N ASP A 578 21.72 2.56 -28.49
CA ASP A 578 21.86 4.00 -28.68
C ASP A 578 22.33 4.69 -27.40
N PRO A 579 22.90 5.91 -27.50
CA PRO A 579 23.25 6.72 -26.34
C PRO A 579 22.08 6.85 -25.37
N LEU A 580 22.37 6.72 -24.08
CA LEU A 580 21.38 6.89 -23.01
C LEU A 580 20.74 8.28 -23.12
N ARG A 581 19.41 8.32 -23.04
CA ARG A 581 18.63 9.55 -23.04
C ARG A 581 18.11 9.83 -21.64
N VAL A 582 18.11 11.11 -21.27
CA VAL A 582 17.72 11.57 -19.93
C VAL A 582 16.60 12.60 -20.05
N GLY A 583 15.52 12.37 -19.32
CA GLY A 583 14.43 13.33 -19.14
C GLY A 583 14.22 13.64 -17.67
N TYR A 584 13.94 14.87 -17.30
CA TYR A 584 13.67 15.25 -15.91
C TYR A 584 12.60 16.32 -15.83
N GLY A 585 11.94 16.42 -14.68
CA GLY A 585 10.87 17.39 -14.52
C GLY A 585 10.06 17.18 -13.24
N PHE A 586 8.82 17.66 -13.28
CA PHE A 586 7.89 17.59 -12.16
C PHE A 586 6.49 17.31 -12.65
N GLY A 587 5.65 16.77 -11.77
CA GLY A 587 4.28 16.46 -12.09
C GLY A 587 3.39 16.37 -10.87
N MET A 588 2.10 16.23 -11.14
CA MET A 588 1.07 16.06 -10.15
C MET A 588 0.07 15.02 -10.61
N ARG A 589 -0.45 14.25 -9.65
CA ARG A 589 -1.60 13.37 -9.81
C ARG A 589 -2.65 13.83 -8.80
N LEU A 590 -3.82 14.24 -9.25
CA LEU A 590 -4.87 14.82 -8.42
C LEU A 590 -6.15 14.03 -8.56
N GLU A 591 -6.77 13.72 -7.43
CA GLU A 591 -8.08 13.08 -7.38
C GLU A 591 -9.16 14.08 -7.77
N SER A 592 -9.99 13.73 -8.76
CA SER A 592 -11.13 14.55 -9.18
C SER A 592 -12.41 13.70 -9.21
N LYS A 593 -13.57 14.35 -9.27
CA LYS A 593 -14.87 13.66 -9.44
C LYS A 593 -14.93 12.82 -10.73
N GLY A 594 -14.12 13.14 -11.74
CA GLY A 594 -14.05 12.45 -13.02
C GLY A 594 -12.92 11.42 -13.15
N GLY A 595 -12.14 11.18 -12.09
CA GLY A 595 -10.99 10.27 -12.10
C GLY A 595 -9.69 10.94 -11.67
N LEU A 596 -8.57 10.24 -11.84
CA LEU A 596 -7.25 10.76 -11.53
C LEU A 596 -6.76 11.63 -12.69
N LEU A 597 -6.47 12.89 -12.41
CA LEU A 597 -5.86 13.83 -13.35
C LEU A 597 -4.35 13.80 -13.16
N ARG A 598 -3.59 13.55 -14.22
CA ARG A 598 -2.12 13.60 -14.24
C ARG A 598 -1.67 14.74 -15.12
N MET A 599 -0.75 15.56 -14.61
CA MET A 599 -0.07 16.60 -15.37
C MET A 599 1.42 16.51 -15.08
N ASP A 600 2.22 16.29 -16.12
CA ASP A 600 3.66 16.18 -16.02
C ASP A 600 4.30 17.20 -16.97
N TYR A 601 5.24 17.99 -16.45
CA TYR A 601 6.14 18.78 -17.26
C TYR A 601 7.49 18.06 -17.31
N GLY A 602 7.97 17.72 -18.50
CA GLY A 602 9.24 17.03 -18.72
C GLY A 602 10.16 17.81 -19.65
N LEU A 603 11.45 17.82 -19.33
CA LEU A 603 12.51 18.45 -20.12
C LEU A 603 13.51 17.38 -20.55
N ALA A 604 13.79 17.32 -21.85
CA ALA A 604 14.85 16.47 -22.39
C ALA A 604 16.23 17.11 -22.15
N GLU A 605 17.24 16.26 -21.93
CA GLU A 605 18.63 16.68 -21.80
C GLU A 605 19.08 17.59 -22.96
N GLY A 606 19.77 18.69 -22.63
CA GLY A 606 20.30 19.65 -23.59
C GLY A 606 19.28 20.64 -24.18
N ARG A 607 18.00 20.58 -23.78
CA ARG A 607 16.97 21.52 -24.24
C ARG A 607 16.74 22.67 -23.27
N SER A 608 16.26 23.81 -23.80
CA SER A 608 15.86 24.96 -22.99
C SER A 608 14.53 24.70 -22.25
N ALA A 609 14.30 25.37 -21.12
CA ALA A 609 13.06 25.20 -20.35
C ALA A 609 11.78 25.57 -21.14
N LEU A 610 11.89 26.40 -22.18
CA LEU A 610 10.76 26.75 -23.04
C LEU A 610 10.37 25.62 -24.02
N GLU A 611 11.28 24.66 -24.26
CA GLU A 611 11.05 23.48 -25.10
C GLU A 611 10.54 22.27 -24.30
N GLY A 612 10.30 22.44 -23.00
CA GLY A 612 9.75 21.40 -22.15
C GLY A 612 8.34 20.99 -22.58
N LYS A 613 8.02 19.71 -22.40
CA LYS A 613 6.76 19.12 -22.84
C LYS A 613 5.82 18.97 -21.67
N ILE A 614 4.55 19.32 -21.91
CA ILE A 614 3.48 19.13 -20.94
C ILE A 614 2.64 17.93 -21.40
N HIS A 615 2.57 16.92 -20.55
CA HIS A 615 1.73 15.75 -20.74
C HIS A 615 0.55 15.86 -19.78
N VAL A 616 -0.67 15.90 -20.33
CA VAL A 616 -1.91 15.89 -19.54
C VAL A 616 -2.65 14.61 -19.86
N ASN A 617 -3.03 13.85 -18.82
CA ASN A 617 -3.80 12.62 -18.96
C ASN A 617 -4.92 12.58 -17.91
N LEU A 618 -6.11 12.16 -18.33
CA LEU A 618 -7.28 11.99 -17.48
C LEU A 618 -7.66 10.50 -17.50
N GLY A 619 -7.36 9.78 -16.43
CA GLY A 619 -7.58 8.33 -16.37
C GLY A 619 -6.61 7.60 -15.45
N THR A 620 -6.76 6.28 -15.39
CA THR A 620 -5.89 5.39 -14.59
C THR A 620 -5.13 4.35 -15.42
N SER A 621 -5.25 4.38 -16.75
CA SER A 621 -4.39 3.58 -17.62
C SER A 621 -2.96 4.11 -17.53
N PHE A 622 -2.13 3.37 -16.80
CA PHE A 622 -0.69 3.59 -16.60
C PHE A 622 0.08 2.33 -16.99
#